data_AF-A0AAW6HWQ6-F1
#
_entry.id   AF-A0AAW6HWQ6-F1
#
_cell.length_a   1.000
_cell.length_b   1.000
_cell.length_c   1.000
_cell.angle_alpha   90.00
_cell.angle_beta   90.00
_cell.angle_gamma   90.00
#
_symmetry.space_group_name_H-M   'P 1'
#
loop_
_entity.id
_entity.type
_entity.pdbx_description
1 polymer ?
#
loop_
_entity_poly.entity_id
_entity_poly.type
_entity_poly.pdbx_seq_one_letter_code
_entity_poly.pdbx_strand_id
1 'polypeptide(L)'
;MAEIFLFLKSIGKKSMNQGSGSAGTQATLGVLAMDGINSESLVQVDGSGLSRYNLITSRMLTDILLAARKKPWFAAFYASLPVAGQPDRLIGGTLRNRMRGTAAEGKVIAKTGSFTEVSSLSGYVTAADEYPFVFSILLNNLIISPQIK
;
A
#
# COMPACT_ATOMS: atom_id res chain seq x y z
N MET A 1 -14.39 5.87 -2.76
CA MET A 1 -14.86 4.47 -2.65
C MET A 1 -15.13 3.86 -4.01
N ALA A 2 -15.96 4.45 -4.87
CA ALA A 2 -16.30 3.89 -6.19
C ALA A 2 -15.10 3.77 -7.17
N GLU A 3 -14.10 4.66 -7.09
CA GLU A 3 -13.05 4.75 -8.11
C GLU A 3 -11.99 3.64 -8.06
N ILE A 4 -11.69 3.07 -6.89
CA ILE A 4 -10.67 2.01 -6.78
C ILE A 4 -11.21 0.66 -7.26
N PHE A 5 -12.50 0.37 -7.02
CA PHE A 5 -13.18 -0.77 -7.62
C PHE A 5 -13.24 -0.66 -9.15
N LEU A 6 -13.32 0.56 -9.67
CA LEU A 6 -13.29 0.82 -11.10
C LEU A 6 -11.91 0.54 -11.70
N PHE A 7 -10.82 0.84 -10.97
CA PHE A 7 -9.46 0.56 -11.45
C PHE A 7 -9.20 -0.93 -11.64
N LEU A 8 -9.57 -1.77 -10.65
CA LEU A 8 -9.40 -3.23 -10.76
C LEU A 8 -10.20 -3.81 -11.93
N LYS A 9 -11.45 -3.35 -12.12
CA LYS A 9 -12.28 -3.74 -13.29
C LYS A 9 -11.69 -3.26 -14.61
N SER A 10 -11.10 -2.06 -14.64
CA SER A 10 -10.47 -1.49 -15.84
C SER A 10 -9.24 -2.28 -16.25
N ILE A 11 -8.43 -2.74 -15.28
CA ILE A 11 -7.33 -3.67 -15.52
C ILE A 11 -7.87 -4.94 -16.17
N GLY A 12 -8.89 -5.58 -15.57
CA GLY A 12 -9.50 -6.80 -16.14
C GLY A 12 -10.03 -6.60 -17.56
N LYS A 13 -10.65 -5.44 -17.83
CA LYS A 13 -11.12 -5.10 -19.19
C LYS A 13 -9.96 -4.96 -20.17
N LYS A 14 -8.84 -4.37 -19.74
CA LYS A 14 -7.68 -4.15 -20.62
C LYS A 14 -6.87 -5.41 -20.86
N SER A 15 -6.68 -6.26 -19.85
CA SER A 15 -5.83 -7.45 -19.93
C SER A 15 -6.58 -8.69 -20.44
N MET A 16 -7.85 -8.85 -20.08
CA MET A 16 -8.63 -10.07 -20.34
C MET A 16 -9.96 -9.80 -21.06
N ASN A 17 -10.19 -8.57 -21.53
CA ASN A 17 -11.45 -8.11 -22.14
C ASN A 17 -12.70 -8.22 -21.24
N GLN A 18 -12.51 -8.39 -19.92
CA GLN A 18 -13.59 -8.59 -18.94
C GLN A 18 -13.55 -7.53 -17.83
N GLY A 19 -14.56 -6.66 -17.77
CA GLY A 19 -14.66 -5.57 -16.79
C GLY A 19 -15.10 -6.01 -15.39
N SER A 20 -14.49 -7.08 -14.85
CA SER A 20 -14.85 -7.68 -13.56
C SER A 20 -13.72 -7.59 -12.54
N GLY A 21 -14.07 -7.66 -11.26
CA GLY A 21 -13.08 -7.68 -10.17
C GLY A 21 -12.21 -8.94 -10.21
N SER A 22 -12.80 -10.10 -10.53
CA SER A 22 -12.07 -11.37 -10.65
C SER A 22 -11.01 -11.34 -11.75
N ALA A 23 -11.35 -10.79 -12.93
CA ALA A 23 -10.39 -10.60 -14.02
C ALA A 23 -9.25 -9.65 -13.62
N GLY A 24 -9.57 -8.58 -12.88
CA GLY A 24 -8.56 -7.68 -12.33
C GLY A 24 -7.64 -8.33 -11.30
N THR A 25 -8.19 -9.15 -10.39
CA THR A 25 -7.40 -9.93 -9.43
C THR A 25 -6.48 -10.92 -10.15
N GLN A 26 -7.00 -11.65 -11.15
CA GLN A 26 -6.19 -12.58 -11.94
C GLN A 26 -5.05 -11.87 -12.69
N ALA A 27 -5.33 -10.69 -13.26
CA ALA A 27 -4.31 -9.86 -13.87
C ALA A 27 -3.24 -9.40 -12.86
N THR A 28 -3.64 -9.11 -11.62
CA THR A 28 -2.71 -8.75 -10.53
C THR A 28 -1.77 -9.91 -10.21
N LEU A 29 -2.28 -11.14 -10.10
CA LEU A 29 -1.45 -12.33 -9.91
C LEU A 29 -0.44 -12.53 -11.05
N GLY A 30 -0.85 -12.28 -12.29
CA GLY A 30 0.05 -12.33 -13.44
C GLY A 30 1.22 -11.34 -13.33
N VAL A 31 0.96 -10.12 -12.87
CA VAL A 31 2.01 -9.10 -12.65
C VAL A 31 2.97 -9.53 -11.54
N LEU A 32 2.47 -10.06 -10.43
CA LEU A 32 3.32 -10.56 -9.34
C LEU A 32 4.23 -11.69 -9.81
N ALA A 33 3.70 -12.62 -10.61
CA ALA A 33 4.48 -13.71 -11.20
C ALA A 33 5.57 -13.20 -12.16
N MET A 34 5.28 -12.18 -12.99
CA MET A 34 6.27 -11.54 -13.86
C MET A 34 7.41 -10.87 -13.07
N ASP A 35 7.13 -10.41 -11.86
CA ASP A 35 8.12 -9.82 -10.95
C ASP A 35 8.83 -10.86 -10.06
N GLY A 36 8.53 -12.15 -10.24
CA GLY A 36 9.11 -13.25 -9.47
C GLY A 36 8.64 -13.31 -8.01
N ILE A 37 7.51 -12.67 -7.70
CA ILE A 37 6.95 -12.60 -6.34
C ILE A 37 6.04 -13.82 -6.12
N ASN A 38 6.37 -14.65 -5.13
CA ASN A 38 5.51 -15.77 -4.75
C ASN A 38 4.20 -15.22 -4.15
N SER A 39 3.06 -15.50 -4.81
CA SER A 39 1.73 -15.07 -4.41
C SER A 39 0.87 -16.19 -3.79
N GLU A 40 1.42 -17.34 -3.40
CA GLU A 40 0.67 -18.47 -2.83
C GLU A 40 -0.10 -18.10 -1.56
N SER A 41 0.46 -17.21 -0.74
CA SER A 41 -0.17 -16.74 0.49
C SER A 41 -1.07 -15.50 0.28
N LEU A 42 -1.27 -15.05 -0.96
CA LEU A 42 -2.10 -13.89 -1.26
C LEU A 42 -3.57 -14.31 -1.38
N VAL A 43 -4.44 -13.62 -0.65
CA VAL A 43 -5.88 -13.64 -0.88
C VAL A 43 -6.32 -12.22 -1.20
N GLN A 44 -6.73 -11.98 -2.45
CA GLN A 44 -7.19 -10.67 -2.90
C GLN A 44 -8.66 -10.72 -3.31
N VAL A 45 -9.53 -10.25 -2.42
CA VAL A 45 -10.97 -10.16 -2.65
C VAL A 45 -11.35 -8.85 -3.33
N ASP A 46 -10.62 -7.77 -3.05
CA ASP A 46 -10.79 -6.49 -3.75
C ASP A 46 -9.46 -5.74 -3.91
N GLY A 47 -9.47 -4.65 -4.67
CA GLY A 47 -8.28 -3.81 -4.94
C GLY A 47 -8.09 -2.64 -3.97
N SER A 48 -9.01 -2.44 -3.03
CA SER A 48 -9.03 -1.30 -2.10
C SER A 48 -8.48 -1.62 -0.71
N GLY A 49 -8.51 -2.89 -0.32
CA GLY A 49 -8.18 -3.35 1.03
C GLY A 49 -9.33 -3.27 2.03
N LEU A 50 -10.58 -3.11 1.58
CA LEU A 50 -11.74 -2.97 2.47
C LEU A 50 -12.32 -4.31 2.92
N SER A 51 -12.25 -5.33 2.08
CA SER A 51 -12.62 -6.68 2.46
C SER A 51 -11.68 -7.16 3.57
N ARG A 52 -12.27 -7.62 4.68
CA ARG A 52 -11.57 -8.28 5.78
C ARG A 52 -10.93 -9.62 5.35
N TYR A 53 -11.33 -10.13 4.20
CA TYR A 53 -10.80 -11.37 3.63
C TYR A 53 -9.58 -11.14 2.73
N ASN A 54 -9.12 -9.88 2.57
CA ASN A 54 -7.83 -9.62 1.95
C ASN A 54 -6.70 -10.07 2.90
N LEU A 55 -5.83 -10.95 2.43
CA LEU A 55 -4.68 -11.46 3.18
C LEU A 55 -3.41 -11.24 2.36
N ILE A 56 -2.41 -10.61 2.97
CA ILE A 56 -1.09 -10.38 2.39
C ILE A 56 -0.05 -10.39 3.50
N THR A 57 1.16 -10.87 3.20
CA THR A 57 2.27 -10.88 4.16
C THR A 57 3.08 -9.58 4.06
N SER A 58 3.73 -9.20 5.16
CA SER A 58 4.65 -8.04 5.17
C SER A 58 5.80 -8.24 4.18
N ARG A 59 6.32 -9.48 4.07
CA ARG A 59 7.36 -9.86 3.09
C ARG A 59 6.90 -9.58 1.66
N MET A 60 5.70 -10.02 1.29
CA MET A 60 5.17 -9.78 -0.05
C MET A 60 5.02 -8.27 -0.35
N LEU A 61 4.56 -7.48 0.62
CA LEU A 61 4.50 -6.02 0.45
C LEU A 61 5.87 -5.39 0.26
N THR A 62 6.88 -5.82 1.02
CA THR A 62 8.24 -5.32 0.81
C THR A 62 8.81 -5.74 -0.54
N ASP A 63 8.52 -6.96 -1.00
CA ASP A 63 8.96 -7.45 -2.31
C ASP A 63 8.30 -6.66 -3.45
N ILE A 64 7.00 -6.35 -3.34
CA ILE A 64 6.27 -5.48 -4.27
C ILE A 64 6.90 -4.09 -4.32
N LEU A 65 7.18 -3.48 -3.16
CA LEU A 65 7.79 -2.15 -3.09
C LEU A 65 9.22 -2.13 -3.67
N LEU A 66 9.98 -3.21 -3.48
CA LEU A 66 11.31 -3.37 -4.09
C LEU A 66 11.23 -3.59 -5.61
N ALA A 67 10.26 -4.36 -6.09
CA ALA A 67 10.02 -4.57 -7.51
C ALA A 67 9.59 -3.26 -8.20
N ALA A 68 8.70 -2.49 -7.57
CA ALA A 68 8.23 -1.19 -8.06
C ALA A 68 9.39 -0.21 -8.31
N ARG A 69 10.44 -0.21 -7.47
CA ARG A 69 11.64 0.65 -7.66
C ARG A 69 12.36 0.42 -8.98
N LYS A 70 12.23 -0.77 -9.56
CA LYS A 70 12.89 -1.14 -10.83
C LYS A 70 12.05 -0.79 -12.06
N LYS A 71 10.86 -0.21 -11.87
CA LYS A 71 9.91 0.04 -12.95
C LYS A 71 10.04 1.46 -13.49
N PRO A 72 9.80 1.68 -14.80
CA PRO A 72 9.89 3.01 -15.40
C PRO A 72 8.87 4.00 -14.83
N TRP A 73 7.75 3.50 -14.28
CA TRP A 73 6.71 4.31 -13.66
C TRP A 73 6.94 4.59 -12.17
N PHE A 74 8.08 4.17 -11.61
CA PHE A 74 8.36 4.29 -10.17
C PHE A 74 8.21 5.72 -9.64
N ALA A 75 8.72 6.72 -10.38
CA ALA A 75 8.68 8.12 -9.93
C ALA A 75 7.24 8.60 -9.65
N ALA A 76 6.30 8.27 -10.55
CA ALA A 76 4.89 8.62 -10.38
C ALA A 76 4.25 7.84 -9.22
N PHE A 77 4.57 6.55 -9.08
CA PHE A 77 4.09 5.74 -7.96
C PHE A 77 4.59 6.29 -6.62
N TYR A 78 5.88 6.58 -6.51
CA TYR A 78 6.51 7.11 -5.30
C TYR A 78 5.91 8.46 -4.90
N ALA A 79 5.70 9.36 -5.88
CA ALA A 79 5.08 10.67 -5.65
C ALA A 79 3.60 10.58 -5.22
N SER A 80 2.92 9.47 -5.50
CA SER A 80 1.53 9.25 -5.07
C SER A 80 1.40 8.84 -3.60
N LEU A 81 2.51 8.46 -2.96
CA LEU A 81 2.51 8.01 -1.57
C LEU A 81 2.52 9.21 -0.60
N PRO A 82 1.72 9.16 0.49
CA PRO A 82 1.76 10.17 1.53
C PRO A 82 3.15 10.38 2.14
N VAL A 83 3.54 11.64 2.31
CA VAL A 83 4.79 12.05 2.98
C VAL A 83 4.53 12.34 4.46
N ALA A 84 5.32 11.76 5.36
CA ALA A 84 5.14 11.95 6.81
C ALA A 84 5.32 13.40 7.24
N GLY A 85 4.39 13.90 8.06
CA GLY A 85 4.43 15.23 8.68
C GLY A 85 4.17 16.42 7.74
N GLN A 86 4.06 16.21 6.43
CA GLN A 86 3.79 17.28 5.48
C GLN A 86 2.36 17.84 5.67
N PRO A 87 2.17 19.14 5.94
CA PRO A 87 0.87 19.68 6.31
C PRO A 87 -0.13 19.72 5.15
N ASP A 88 0.37 19.83 3.91
CA ASP A 88 -0.47 19.84 2.72
C ASP A 88 -1.22 18.50 2.57
N ARG A 89 -2.53 18.55 2.37
CA ARG A 89 -3.38 17.36 2.24
C ARG A 89 -3.03 16.49 1.03
N LEU A 90 -2.59 17.07 -0.08
CA LEU A 90 -2.26 16.35 -1.31
C LEU A 90 -0.86 15.73 -1.25
N ILE A 91 0.04 16.26 -0.41
CA ILE A 91 1.41 15.75 -0.23
C ILE A 91 1.46 14.80 0.97
N GLY A 92 1.05 15.27 2.14
CA GLY A 92 1.10 14.50 3.38
C GLY A 92 -0.03 13.51 3.53
N GLY A 93 -1.14 13.67 2.79
CA GLY A 93 -2.22 12.70 2.74
C GLY A 93 -2.70 12.25 4.13
N THR A 94 -2.70 10.94 4.34
CA THR A 94 -3.06 10.31 5.61
C THR A 94 -1.97 10.34 6.67
N LEU A 95 -0.76 10.82 6.34
CA LEU A 95 0.36 11.00 7.27
C LEU A 95 0.60 12.46 7.67
N ARG A 96 -0.16 13.43 7.14
CA ARG A 96 0.05 14.88 7.39
C ARG A 96 0.09 15.30 8.86
N ASN A 97 -0.62 14.57 9.72
CA ASN A 97 -0.70 14.83 11.17
C ASN A 97 0.13 13.82 12.00
N ARG A 98 0.95 12.99 11.36
CA ARG A 98 1.73 11.92 11.99
C ARG A 98 3.22 12.22 11.84
N MET A 99 4.00 11.87 12.86
CA MET A 99 5.48 11.96 12.87
C MET A 99 6.06 13.38 12.76
N ARG A 100 5.24 14.42 12.97
CA ARG A 100 5.69 15.82 13.01
C ARG A 100 6.65 16.05 14.18
N GLY A 101 7.70 16.82 13.96
CA GLY A 101 8.76 17.10 14.94
C GLY A 101 9.64 15.90 15.27
N THR A 102 9.64 14.85 14.45
CA THR A 102 10.46 13.65 14.67
C THR A 102 11.44 13.43 13.51
N ALA A 103 12.44 12.56 13.70
CA ALA A 103 13.39 12.19 12.64
C ALA A 103 12.73 11.56 11.38
N ALA A 104 11.48 11.12 11.48
CA ALA A 104 10.74 10.55 10.36
C ALA A 104 9.99 11.58 9.51
N GLU A 105 9.85 12.83 9.97
CA GLU A 105 9.20 13.90 9.20
C GLU A 105 9.92 14.12 7.87
N GLY A 106 9.18 14.11 6.76
CA GLY A 106 9.73 14.22 5.41
C GLY A 106 10.57 13.03 4.93
N LYS A 107 10.94 12.09 5.81
CA LYS A 107 11.79 10.94 5.50
C LYS A 107 11.02 9.63 5.28
N VAL A 108 9.81 9.51 5.83
CA VAL A 108 8.89 8.38 5.58
C VAL A 108 7.91 8.74 4.48
N ILE A 109 7.86 7.91 3.43
CA ILE A 109 6.94 8.02 2.29
C ILE A 109 6.22 6.69 2.14
N ALA A 110 4.95 6.64 2.59
CA ALA A 110 4.29 5.36 2.86
C ALA A 110 2.77 5.41 2.75
N LYS A 111 2.18 4.28 2.38
CA LYS A 111 0.74 4.08 2.36
C LYS A 111 0.25 3.60 3.73
N THR A 112 -0.82 4.24 4.22
CA THR A 112 -1.55 3.79 5.42
C THR A 112 -2.68 2.83 5.06
N GLY A 113 -2.94 1.86 5.94
CA GLY A 113 -4.19 1.10 6.00
C GLY A 113 -4.78 1.20 7.41
N SER A 114 -6.10 1.36 7.50
CA SER A 114 -6.79 1.46 8.79
C SER A 114 -8.20 0.89 8.67
N PHE A 115 -8.50 -0.08 9.52
CA PHE A 115 -9.81 -0.69 9.69
C PHE A 115 -10.04 -1.00 11.16
N THR A 116 -11.25 -1.39 11.56
CA THR A 116 -11.49 -1.86 12.94
C THR A 116 -10.52 -3.01 13.25
N GLU A 117 -9.71 -2.86 14.30
CA GLU A 117 -8.69 -3.80 14.78
C GLU A 117 -7.47 -4.01 13.85
N VAL A 118 -7.38 -3.27 12.74
CA VAL A 118 -6.29 -3.40 11.77
C VAL A 118 -5.62 -2.05 11.53
N SER A 119 -4.29 -2.02 11.63
CA SER A 119 -3.48 -0.87 11.29
C SER A 119 -2.27 -1.31 10.48
N SER A 120 -2.01 -0.62 9.38
CA SER A 120 -0.83 -0.90 8.56
C SER A 120 -0.16 0.36 8.04
N LEU A 121 1.15 0.24 7.87
CA LEU A 121 1.99 1.26 7.25
C LEU A 121 3.09 0.56 6.46
N SER A 122 3.14 0.79 5.15
CA SER A 122 4.15 0.20 4.27
C SER A 122 4.65 1.23 3.28
N GLY A 123 5.97 1.24 3.03
CA GLY A 123 6.57 2.21 2.14
C GLY A 123 8.08 2.27 2.23
N TYR A 124 8.60 3.46 2.01
CA TYR A 124 10.02 3.76 1.96
C TYR A 124 10.39 4.69 3.11
N VAL A 125 11.61 4.55 3.60
CA VAL A 125 12.19 5.47 4.58
C VAL A 125 13.65 5.71 4.26
N THR A 126 14.09 6.96 4.36
CA THR A 126 15.51 7.31 4.29
C THR A 126 16.04 7.47 5.71
N ALA A 127 17.03 6.67 6.09
CA ALA A 127 17.65 6.73 7.41
C ALA A 127 18.55 7.96 7.57
N ALA A 128 19.05 8.20 8.79
CA ALA A 128 19.86 9.36 9.13
C ALA A 128 21.21 9.40 8.39
N ASP A 129 21.72 8.25 7.97
CA ASP A 129 22.91 8.08 7.13
C ASP A 129 22.60 8.17 5.62
N GLU A 130 21.40 8.63 5.28
CA GLU A 130 20.85 8.72 3.92
C GLU A 130 20.69 7.36 3.21
N TYR A 131 20.76 6.25 3.95
CA TYR A 131 20.52 4.93 3.38
C TYR A 131 19.01 4.65 3.21
N PRO A 132 18.55 4.25 2.01
CA PRO A 132 17.13 4.00 1.76
C PRO A 132 16.71 2.58 2.18
N PHE A 133 15.62 2.49 2.93
CA PHE A 133 14.99 1.24 3.34
C PHE A 133 13.57 1.10 2.80
N VAL A 134 13.13 -0.15 2.67
CA VAL A 134 11.74 -0.53 2.40
C VAL A 134 11.20 -1.24 3.63
N PHE A 135 9.98 -0.93 4.03
CA PHE A 135 9.37 -1.53 5.22
C PHE A 135 7.89 -1.84 5.00
N SER A 136 7.38 -2.79 5.79
CA SER A 136 5.96 -3.09 5.92
C SER A 136 5.65 -3.48 7.36
N ILE A 137 4.73 -2.75 7.97
CA ILE A 137 4.20 -3.01 9.32
C ILE A 137 2.72 -3.33 9.15
N LEU A 138 2.34 -4.55 9.53
CA LEU A 138 0.97 -5.05 9.51
C LEU A 138 0.58 -5.45 10.93
N LEU A 139 -0.40 -4.76 11.52
CA LEU A 139 -0.93 -5.05 12.84
C LEU A 139 -2.40 -5.45 12.72
N ASN A 140 -2.72 -6.65 13.17
CA ASN A 140 -4.08 -7.19 13.22
C ASN A 140 -4.49 -7.43 14.68
N ASN A 141 -5.79 -7.52 14.92
CA ASN A 141 -6.39 -7.83 16.23
C ASN A 141 -6.02 -6.80 17.31
N LEU A 142 -5.93 -5.52 16.93
CA LEU A 142 -5.65 -4.43 17.85
C LEU A 142 -6.86 -4.14 18.74
N ILE A 143 -6.68 -4.28 20.05
CA ILE A 143 -7.67 -3.84 21.02
C ILE A 143 -7.55 -2.32 21.16
N ILE A 144 -8.49 -1.60 20.57
CA ILE A 144 -8.59 -0.15 20.75
C ILE A 144 -9.52 0.08 21.94
N SER A 145 -8.96 0.29 23.13
CA SER A 145 -9.74 0.77 24.27
C SER A 145 -10.48 2.05 23.86
N PRO A 146 -11.77 2.22 24.21
CA PRO A 146 -12.45 3.46 23.96
C PRO A 146 -11.64 4.57 24.64
N GLN A 147 -11.17 5.54 23.84
CA GLN A 147 -10.62 6.76 24.41
C GLN A 147 -11.74 7.38 25.23
N ILE A 148 -11.58 7.41 26.55
CA ILE A 148 -12.43 8.24 27.41
C ILE A 148 -12.24 9.66 26.88
N LYS A 149 -13.31 10.20 26.27
CA LYS A 149 -13.35 11.58 25.78
C LYS A 149 -13.24 12.55 26.94
#